data_AF-A0A7H0GKT8-F1
#
_entry.id   AF-A0A7H0GKT8-F1
#
_cell.length_a   1.000
_cell.length_b   1.000
_cell.length_c   1.000
_cell.angle_alpha   90.00
_cell.angle_beta   90.00
_cell.angle_gamma   90.00
#
_symmetry.space_group_name_H-M   'P 1'
#
loop_
_entity.id
_entity.type
_entity.pdbx_description
1 polymer ?
#
loop_
_entity_poly.entity_id
_entity_poly.type
_entity_poly.pdbx_seq_one_letter_code
_entity_poly.pdbx_strand_id
1 'polypeptide(L)' 'MNFQEAKELIGSAQNINDHLNNMADMINSIQDYELQKNIKLELGQVMGKVYLGFIHPVIVQFPELDPDTPVENS' A
#
# COMPACT_ATOMS: atom_id res chain seq x y z
N MET A 1 -4.76 5.16 19.62
CA MET A 1 -3.98 5.85 18.58
C MET A 1 -4.46 7.28 18.51
N ASN A 2 -3.56 8.25 18.54
CA ASN A 2 -3.86 9.66 18.30
C ASN A 2 -3.63 10.03 16.81
N PHE A 3 -4.04 11.23 16.41
CA PHE A 3 -3.94 11.67 15.01
C PHE A 3 -2.50 11.68 14.46
N GLN A 4 -1.52 12.07 15.29
CA GLN A 4 -0.12 12.12 14.89
C GLN A 4 0.45 10.72 14.65
N GLU A 5 0.15 9.77 15.54
CA GLU A 5 0.51 8.35 15.39
C GLU A 5 -0.15 7.74 14.13
N ALA A 6 -1.41 8.09 13.86
CA ALA A 6 -2.14 7.64 12.67
C ALA A 6 -1.49 8.17 11.38
N LYS A 7 -1.07 9.43 11.36
CA LYS A 7 -0.36 10.04 10.23
C LYS A 7 1.00 9.39 9.96
N GLU A 8 1.76 9.08 11.02
CA GLU A 8 3.04 8.37 10.91
C GLU A 8 2.87 6.94 10.39
N LEU A 9 1.80 6.25 10.83
CA LEU A 9 1.48 4.91 10.38
C LEU A 9 1.09 4.88 8.90
N ILE A 10 0.25 5.82 8.43
CA ILE A 10 -0.10 5.96 7.01
C ILE A 10 1.14 6.28 6.19
N GLY A 11 1.99 7.22 6.62
CA GLY A 11 3.24 7.52 5.93
C GLY A 11 4.18 6.31 5.81
N SER A 12 4.26 5.49 6.85
CA SER A 12 5.01 4.23 6.82
C SER A 12 4.39 3.21 5.85
N ALA A 13 3.07 3.10 5.81
CA ALA A 13 2.36 2.23 4.88
C ALA A 13 2.52 2.67 3.42
N GLN A 14 2.55 3.99 3.16
CA GLN A 14 2.84 4.56 1.84
C GLN A 14 4.28 4.24 1.39
N ASN A 15 5.27 4.38 2.26
CA ASN A 15 6.65 3.98 1.94
C ASN A 15 6.76 2.49 1.59
N ILE A 16 6.02 1.62 2.30
CA ILE A 16 5.93 0.19 1.96
C ILE A 16 5.31 0.03 0.56
N ASN A 17 4.21 0.74 0.28
CA ASN A 17 3.56 0.69 -1.03
C ASN A 17 4.52 1.07 -2.17
N ASP A 18 5.35 2.11 -2.00
CA ASP A 18 6.35 2.52 -2.98
C ASP A 18 7.41 1.43 -3.22
N HIS A 19 7.88 0.76 -2.16
CA HIS A 19 8.78 -0.37 -2.31
C HIS A 19 8.13 -1.55 -3.05
N LEU A 20 6.85 -1.83 -2.79
CA LEU A 20 6.12 -2.91 -3.46
C LEU A 20 5.86 -2.58 -4.95
N ASN A 21 5.59 -1.31 -5.28
CA ASN A 21 5.47 -0.87 -6.67
C ASN A 21 6.79 -1.03 -7.44
N ASN A 22 7.92 -0.66 -6.84
CA ASN A 22 9.24 -0.90 -7.43
C ASN A 22 9.51 -2.41 -7.64
N MET A 23 9.10 -3.25 -6.69
CA MET A 23 9.18 -4.70 -6.85
C MET A 23 8.30 -5.21 -8.00
N ALA A 24 7.10 -4.66 -8.17
CA ALA A 24 6.20 -5.01 -9.28
C ALA A 24 6.85 -4.73 -10.64
N ASP A 25 7.57 -3.62 -10.78
CA ASP A 25 8.33 -3.29 -11.99
C ASP A 25 9.48 -4.27 -12.24
N MET A 26 10.22 -4.65 -11.19
CA MET A 26 11.24 -5.69 -11.31
C MET A 26 10.65 -7.03 -11.73
N ILE A 27 9.48 -7.40 -11.20
CA ILE A 27 8.78 -8.63 -11.57
C ILE A 27 8.37 -8.61 -13.05
N ASN A 28 8.03 -7.45 -13.60
CA ASN A 28 7.72 -7.31 -15.02
C ASN A 28 8.92 -7.62 -15.94
N SER A 29 10.16 -7.55 -15.43
CA SER A 29 11.37 -7.92 -16.17
C SER A 29 11.67 -9.43 -16.20
N ILE A 30 10.96 -10.23 -15.40
CA ILE A 30 11.11 -11.69 -15.37
C ILE A 30 10.53 -12.31 -16.64
N GLN A 31 11.33 -13.09 -17.37
CA GLN A 31 10.92 -13.73 -18.64
C GLN A 31 9.97 -14.92 -18.43
N ASP A 32 10.10 -15.63 -17.32
CA ASP A 32 9.22 -16.73 -16.95
C ASP A 32 7.85 -16.19 -16.50
N TYR A 33 6.84 -16.39 -17.34
CA TYR A 33 5.48 -15.93 -17.09
C TYR A 33 4.83 -16.60 -15.88
N GLU A 34 5.08 -17.89 -15.65
CA GLU A 34 4.47 -18.62 -14.53
C GLU A 34 5.06 -18.15 -13.21
N LEU A 35 6.38 -17.99 -13.16
CA LEU A 35 7.07 -17.38 -12.02
C LEU A 35 6.60 -15.95 -11.78
N GLN A 36 6.53 -15.12 -12.84
CA GLN A 36 6.04 -13.75 -12.75
C GLN A 36 4.63 -13.70 -12.15
N LYS A 37 3.72 -14.53 -12.65
CA LYS A 37 2.33 -14.62 -12.17
C LYS A 37 2.29 -15.00 -10.69
N ASN A 38 3.05 -16.02 -10.28
CA ASN A 38 3.06 -16.48 -8.90
C ASN A 38 3.57 -15.38 -7.95
N ILE A 39 4.65 -14.67 -8.31
CA ILE A 39 5.15 -13.57 -7.49
C ILE A 39 4.13 -12.42 -7.41
N LYS A 40 3.47 -12.06 -8.51
CA LYS A 40 2.42 -11.03 -8.51
C LYS A 40 1.25 -11.39 -7.58
N LEU A 41 0.84 -12.66 -7.57
CA LEU A 41 -0.22 -13.12 -6.68
C LEU A 41 0.18 -13.00 -5.20
N GLU A 42 1.39 -13.45 -4.85
CA GLU A 42 1.91 -13.31 -3.48
C GLU A 42 2.05 -11.84 -3.07
N LEU A 43 2.56 -10.99 -3.97
CA LEU A 43 2.69 -9.55 -3.74
C LEU A 43 1.31 -8.91 -3.48
N GLY A 44 0.30 -9.24 -4.28
CA GLY A 44 -1.07 -8.78 -4.08
C GLY A 44 -1.65 -9.21 -2.72
N GLN A 45 -1.36 -10.43 -2.26
CA GLN A 45 -1.78 -10.89 -0.93
C GLN A 45 -1.11 -10.10 0.20
N VAL A 46 0.19 -9.78 0.07
CA VAL A 46 0.91 -8.96 1.04
C VAL A 46 0.31 -7.54 1.08
N MET A 47 0.09 -6.92 -0.07
CA MET A 47 -0.56 -5.60 -0.17
C MET A 47 -1.94 -5.59 0.47
N GLY A 48 -2.76 -6.61 0.20
CA GLY A 48 -4.08 -6.76 0.80
C GLY A 48 -4.04 -6.83 2.33
N LYS A 49 -3.06 -7.57 2.89
CA LYS A 49 -2.85 -7.63 4.35
C LYS A 49 -2.41 -6.29 4.94
N VAL A 50 -1.53 -5.56 4.25
CA VAL A 50 -1.10 -4.23 4.70
C VAL A 50 -2.27 -3.25 4.70
N TYR A 51 -3.04 -3.24 3.62
CA TYR A 51 -4.22 -2.37 3.51
C TYR A 51 -5.24 -2.69 4.59
N LEU A 52 -5.68 -3.94 4.72
CA LEU A 52 -6.71 -4.33 5.69
C LEU A 52 -6.23 -4.25 7.14
N GLY A 53 -4.95 -4.51 7.39
CA GLY A 53 -4.38 -4.56 8.74
C GLY A 53 -3.96 -3.21 9.30
N PHE A 54 -3.51 -2.28 8.45
CA PHE A 54 -2.93 -1.01 8.90
C PHE A 54 -3.65 0.20 8.31
N ILE A 55 -3.88 0.24 6.99
CA ILE A 55 -4.44 1.43 6.32
C ILE A 55 -5.94 1.56 6.64
N HIS A 56 -6.72 0.51 6.40
CA HIS A 56 -8.17 0.52 6.54
C HIS A 56 -8.66 0.92 7.95
N PRO A 57 -8.09 0.39 9.05
CA PRO A 57 -8.48 0.81 10.40
C PRO A 57 -8.17 2.29 10.66
N VAL A 58 -7.06 2.80 10.12
CA VAL A 58 -6.67 4.20 10.29
C VAL A 58 -7.62 5.12 9.55
N ILE A 59 -7.94 4.84 8.28
CA ILE A 59 -8.87 5.68 7.50
C ILE A 59 -10.30 5.63 8.03
N VAL A 60 -10.74 4.51 8.62
CA VAL A 60 -12.05 4.43 9.31
C VAL A 60 -12.10 5.34 10.53
N GLN A 61 -10.97 5.48 11.24
CA GLN A 61 -10.88 6.32 12.43
C GLN A 61 -10.59 7.80 12.11
N PHE A 62 -9.81 8.05 11.05
CA PHE A 62 -9.35 9.36 10.60
C PHE A 62 -9.51 9.45 9.07
N PRO A 63 -10.73 9.67 8.55
CA PRO A 63 -11.01 9.67 7.11
C PRO A 63 -10.20 10.71 6.33
N GLU A 64 -9.80 11.81 6.97
CA GLU A 64 -8.96 12.86 6.39
C GLU A 64 -7.54 12.40 6.04
N LEU A 65 -7.12 11.21 6.49
CA LEU A 65 -5.85 10.59 6.15
C LEU A 65 -5.93 9.61 4.97
N ASP A 66 -7.10 9.46 4.35
CA ASP A 66 -7.27 8.58 3.20
C ASP A 66 -6.39 9.06 2.02
N PRO A 67 -5.40 8.26 1.59
CA PRO A 67 -4.49 8.63 0.51
C PRO A 67 -5.17 8.76 -0.87
N ASP A 68 -6.36 8.18 -1.04
CA ASP A 68 -7.13 8.24 -2.29
C ASP A 68 -8.13 9.42 -2.30
N THR A 69 -8.23 10.18 -1.21
CA THR A 69 -9.04 11.40 -1.20
C THR A 69 -8.40 12.45 -2.12
N PRO A 70 -9.12 12.96 -3.13
CA PRO A 70 -8.59 14.01 -4.00
C PRO A 70 -8.25 15.24 -3.14
N VAL A 71 -7.01 15.71 -3.23
CA VAL A 71 -6.63 17.00 -2.63
C VAL A 71 -7.34 18.08 -3.45
N GLU A 72 -8.44 18.63 -2.92
CA GLU A 72 -9.08 19.80 -3.52
C GLU A 72 -8.08 20.96 -3.45
N ASN A 73 -7.44 21.27 -4.57
CA ASN A 73 -6.65 22.48 -4.72
C ASN A 73 -7.59 23.67 -4.62
N SER A 74 -7.50 24.40 -3.50
CA SER A 74 -8.15 25.70 -3.28
C SER A 74 -7.55 26.79 -4.16
#